data_AF-A0A850GCU4-F1
#
_entry.id   AF-A0A850GCU4-F1
#
_cell.length_a   1.000
_cell.length_b   1.000
_cell.length_c   1.000
_cell.angle_alpha   90.00
_cell.angle_beta   90.00
_cell.angle_gamma   90.00
#
_symmetry.space_group_name_H-M   'P 1'
#
loop_
_entity.id
_entity.type
_entity.pdbx_description
1 polymer ?
#
loop_
_entity_poly.entity_id
_entity_poly.type
_entity_poly.pdbx_seq_one_letter_code
_entity_poly.pdbx_strand_id
1 'polypeptide(L)'
;MSKNVFANGMAIACKAGSGKVVSAFPSVCSSPPGPPSGPVPVPYPLSSFSRDLEKGSKRVKIGGKPVALQGQSFYRSKALGNEAATRNFGASLVTHQIAGKTQFSSGSIDVKVEGKKVCRHLDMTTSNHGSEPGEGPSPELEDMAVDPPAVSEQLDKCPCCKGPLHANQFDPNTSSPYEPIDELEWYKVALDYHEKKSRGDWLVPGAAAAWLGRSARRADRTAQPDQDRQRTCAARQDPSRLSTEVDSILINGRA
;
A
#
# COMPACT_ATOMS: atom_id res chain seq x y z
N MET A 1 -5.17 -19.76 -15.89
CA MET A 1 -5.43 -18.30 -15.94
C MET A 1 -6.59 -18.03 -15.02
N SER A 2 -6.32 -17.37 -13.87
CA SER A 2 -7.36 -16.79 -13.03
C SER A 2 -8.19 -15.84 -13.88
N LYS A 3 -9.50 -15.77 -13.62
CA LYS A 3 -10.37 -14.84 -14.33
C LYS A 3 -10.54 -13.60 -13.47
N ASN A 4 -10.35 -12.44 -14.08
CA ASN A 4 -10.41 -11.10 -13.47
C ASN A 4 -11.86 -10.76 -13.06
N VAL A 5 -12.35 -11.33 -11.97
CA VAL A 5 -13.63 -10.96 -11.36
C VAL A 5 -13.37 -10.60 -9.91
N PHE A 6 -13.65 -9.35 -9.57
CA PHE A 6 -13.35 -8.76 -8.28
C PHE A 6 -14.63 -8.40 -7.53
N ALA A 7 -14.57 -8.50 -6.20
CA ALA A 7 -15.58 -8.00 -5.28
C ALA A 7 -14.88 -7.12 -4.24
N ASN A 8 -15.25 -5.83 -4.20
CA ASN A 8 -14.60 -4.79 -3.39
C ASN A 8 -13.07 -4.74 -3.59
N GLY A 9 -12.62 -4.78 -4.85
CA GLY A 9 -11.19 -4.73 -5.19
C GLY A 9 -10.39 -6.01 -4.91
N MET A 10 -11.03 -7.08 -4.47
CA MET A 10 -10.37 -8.36 -4.14
C MET A 10 -10.90 -9.47 -5.07
N ALA A 11 -10.01 -10.28 -5.64
CA ALA A 11 -10.42 -11.32 -6.58
C ALA A 11 -11.29 -12.35 -5.88
N ILE A 12 -12.33 -12.79 -6.58
CA ILE A 12 -13.26 -13.79 -6.05
C ILE A 12 -12.63 -15.19 -6.15
N ALA A 13 -12.61 -15.89 -5.03
CA ALA A 13 -12.16 -17.28 -4.93
C ALA A 13 -13.07 -18.19 -5.78
N CYS A 14 -12.52 -18.86 -6.78
CA CYS A 14 -13.27 -19.78 -7.62
C CYS A 14 -12.41 -20.97 -8.06
N LYS A 15 -13.05 -22.06 -8.48
CA LYS A 15 -12.33 -23.27 -8.90
C LYS A 15 -11.47 -23.10 -10.15
N ALA A 16 -11.79 -22.11 -10.98
CA ALA A 16 -10.98 -21.73 -12.14
C ALA A 16 -9.85 -20.75 -11.79
N GLY A 17 -9.82 -20.24 -10.56
CA GLY A 17 -8.86 -19.25 -10.07
C GLY A 17 -7.49 -19.85 -9.77
N SER A 18 -6.60 -19.02 -9.26
CA SER A 18 -5.24 -19.36 -8.80
C SER A 18 -5.12 -19.40 -7.27
N GLY A 19 -6.26 -19.36 -6.58
CA GLY A 19 -6.35 -19.12 -5.15
C GLY A 19 -5.68 -20.21 -4.37
N LYS A 20 -4.99 -19.81 -3.32
CA LYS A 20 -4.23 -20.72 -2.49
C LYS A 20 -4.15 -20.21 -1.08
N VAL A 21 -4.22 -21.15 -0.15
CA VAL A 21 -3.85 -20.92 1.23
C VAL A 21 -2.46 -21.52 1.37
N VAL A 22 -1.50 -20.70 1.79
CA VAL A 22 -0.08 -21.08 1.84
C VAL A 22 0.37 -21.02 3.29
N SER A 23 0.95 -22.12 3.76
CA SER A 23 1.56 -22.20 5.09
C SER A 23 0.64 -21.73 6.23
N ALA A 24 -0.62 -22.17 6.21
CA ALA A 24 -1.55 -22.05 7.32
C ALA A 24 -0.96 -22.69 8.58
N PHE A 25 -0.60 -21.85 9.55
CA PHE A 25 0.17 -22.24 10.73
C PHE A 25 -0.39 -21.50 11.97
N PRO A 26 -0.40 -22.13 13.16
CA PRO A 26 -0.01 -23.52 13.45
C PRO A 26 -1.17 -24.52 13.26
N SER A 27 -0.87 -25.71 12.72
CA SER A 27 -1.69 -26.92 12.86
C SER A 27 -0.90 -27.95 13.65
N VAL A 28 -1.29 -28.19 14.90
CA VAL A 28 -0.50 -29.03 15.83
C VAL A 28 -0.99 -30.46 15.75
N CYS A 29 -0.13 -31.35 15.26
CA CYS A 29 -0.41 -32.78 15.16
C CYS A 29 0.56 -33.59 16.03
N SER A 30 0.06 -34.69 16.57
CA SER A 30 0.85 -35.69 17.28
C SER A 30 1.70 -36.52 16.32
N SER A 31 3.02 -36.46 16.51
CA SER A 31 4.00 -37.09 15.64
C SER A 31 4.94 -38.03 16.41
N PRO A 32 5.58 -39.00 15.72
CA PRO A 32 6.52 -39.92 16.35
C PRO A 32 7.67 -39.19 17.08
N PRO A 33 8.35 -39.83 18.05
CA PRO A 33 8.38 -41.26 18.36
C PRO A 33 7.22 -41.77 19.26
N GLY A 34 6.92 -43.06 19.17
CA GLY A 34 5.98 -43.73 20.08
C GLY A 34 6.56 -43.96 21.49
N PRO A 35 5.81 -44.61 22.40
CA PRO A 35 6.25 -44.93 23.77
C PRO A 35 7.63 -45.61 23.80
N PRO A 36 8.51 -45.31 24.80
CA PRO A 36 8.22 -44.67 26.10
C PRO A 36 8.25 -43.14 26.12
N SER A 37 8.64 -42.46 25.04
CA SER A 37 8.75 -40.98 25.01
C SER A 37 7.42 -40.27 24.78
N GLY A 38 6.42 -40.97 24.21
CA GLY A 38 5.10 -40.44 23.91
C GLY A 38 5.08 -39.55 22.64
N PRO A 39 3.90 -39.42 21.98
CA PRO A 39 3.78 -38.61 20.79
C PRO A 39 4.05 -37.13 21.08
N VAL A 40 4.84 -36.49 20.23
CA VAL A 40 5.24 -35.09 20.39
C VAL A 40 4.29 -34.19 19.61
N PRO A 41 3.76 -33.11 20.21
CA PRO A 41 2.99 -32.12 19.48
C PRO A 41 3.90 -31.29 18.57
N VAL A 42 3.78 -31.49 17.26
CA VAL A 42 4.58 -30.78 16.25
C VAL A 42 3.67 -29.86 15.44
N PRO A 43 4.00 -28.56 15.31
CA PRO A 43 3.24 -27.64 14.49
C PRO A 43 3.63 -27.79 13.01
N TYR A 44 2.64 -28.00 12.15
CA TYR A 44 2.79 -28.18 10.71
C TYR A 44 2.26 -26.98 9.93
N PRO A 45 2.93 -26.55 8.85
CA PRO A 45 2.37 -25.61 7.89
C PRO A 45 1.44 -26.35 6.94
N LEU A 46 0.22 -25.84 6.73
CA LEU A 46 -0.74 -26.44 5.81
C LEU A 46 -0.94 -25.60 4.55
N SER A 47 -1.07 -26.24 3.39
CA SER A 47 -1.37 -25.54 2.13
C SER A 47 -2.52 -26.18 1.38
N SER A 48 -3.38 -25.37 0.76
CA SER A 48 -4.52 -25.84 -0.02
C SER A 48 -4.80 -24.95 -1.23
N PHE A 49 -5.49 -25.47 -2.24
CA PHE A 49 -5.64 -24.82 -3.53
C PHE A 49 -7.11 -24.70 -3.97
N SER A 50 -7.45 -23.58 -4.60
CA SER A 50 -8.77 -23.29 -5.15
C SER A 50 -9.20 -24.25 -6.25
N ARG A 51 -8.24 -24.83 -6.98
CA ARG A 51 -8.49 -25.89 -7.98
C ARG A 51 -9.26 -27.09 -7.41
N ASP A 52 -9.15 -27.32 -6.10
CA ASP A 52 -9.76 -28.44 -5.38
C ASP A 52 -11.04 -28.03 -4.62
N LEU A 53 -11.62 -26.88 -4.99
CA LEU A 53 -12.88 -26.41 -4.46
C LEU A 53 -14.01 -27.40 -4.75
N GLU A 54 -14.76 -27.71 -3.69
CA GLU A 54 -15.99 -28.48 -3.71
C GLU A 54 -17.12 -27.70 -3.03
N LYS A 55 -18.37 -28.13 -3.33
CA LYS A 55 -19.60 -27.47 -2.87
C LYS A 55 -19.64 -25.95 -3.14
N GLY A 56 -19.06 -25.52 -4.26
CA GLY A 56 -19.20 -24.15 -4.76
C GLY A 56 -20.62 -23.81 -5.24
N SER A 57 -20.79 -22.61 -5.78
CA SER A 57 -22.05 -22.14 -6.38
C SER A 57 -22.55 -23.06 -7.50
N LYS A 58 -23.87 -23.11 -7.70
CA LYS A 58 -24.51 -23.94 -8.73
C LYS A 58 -24.83 -23.15 -10.00
N ARG A 59 -25.34 -21.94 -9.85
CA ARG A 59 -25.86 -21.06 -10.91
C ARG A 59 -24.79 -20.09 -11.40
N VAL A 60 -24.15 -19.37 -10.47
CA VAL A 60 -23.11 -18.40 -10.82
C VAL A 60 -21.80 -19.12 -11.05
N LYS A 61 -21.14 -18.83 -12.16
CA LYS A 61 -19.86 -19.46 -12.52
C LYS A 61 -18.87 -18.41 -12.97
N ILE A 62 -17.66 -18.46 -12.41
CA ILE A 62 -16.51 -17.71 -12.90
C ILE A 62 -15.62 -18.72 -13.61
N GLY A 63 -15.26 -18.45 -14.86
CA GLY A 63 -14.48 -19.43 -15.60
C GLY A 63 -15.23 -20.65 -16.09
N GLY A 64 -16.57 -20.61 -16.09
CA GLY A 64 -17.39 -21.82 -16.30
C GLY A 64 -17.29 -22.82 -15.12
N LYS A 65 -16.65 -22.41 -14.02
CA LYS A 65 -16.45 -23.21 -12.81
C LYS A 65 -17.14 -22.53 -11.62
N PRO A 66 -17.45 -23.29 -10.56
CA PRO A 66 -18.17 -22.75 -9.42
C PRO A 66 -17.29 -21.79 -8.59
N VAL A 67 -17.97 -20.88 -7.90
CA VAL A 67 -17.42 -19.85 -7.00
C VAL A 67 -17.45 -20.36 -5.56
N ALA A 68 -16.52 -19.94 -4.72
CA ALA A 68 -16.50 -20.28 -3.30
C ALA A 68 -17.52 -19.43 -2.53
N LEU A 69 -18.33 -20.11 -1.72
CA LEU A 69 -19.35 -19.53 -0.87
C LEU A 69 -19.01 -19.82 0.60
N GLN A 70 -19.06 -18.77 1.42
CA GLN A 70 -18.77 -18.87 2.84
C GLN A 70 -19.72 -19.85 3.53
N GLY A 71 -19.19 -20.71 4.41
CA GLY A 71 -19.96 -21.70 5.17
C GLY A 71 -20.55 -22.85 4.34
N GLN A 72 -20.18 -22.98 3.07
CA GLN A 72 -20.61 -24.08 2.22
C GLN A 72 -19.45 -24.73 1.47
N SER A 73 -18.63 -23.90 0.86
CA SER A 73 -17.55 -24.37 0.00
C SER A 73 -16.30 -24.63 0.81
N PHE A 74 -15.54 -25.63 0.38
CA PHE A 74 -14.29 -26.01 1.00
C PHE A 74 -13.31 -26.51 -0.04
N TYR A 75 -12.02 -26.39 0.24
CA TYR A 75 -10.99 -27.05 -0.53
C TYR A 75 -10.84 -28.47 0.00
N ARG A 76 -11.06 -29.46 -0.88
CA ARG A 76 -11.01 -30.88 -0.48
C ARG A 76 -9.60 -31.46 -0.54
N SER A 77 -8.71 -30.88 -1.34
CA SER A 77 -7.32 -31.33 -1.40
C SER A 77 -6.79 -31.50 0.00
N LYS A 78 -6.19 -32.67 0.26
CA LYS A 78 -5.38 -32.94 1.43
C LYS A 78 -4.54 -31.70 1.70
N ALA A 79 -4.85 -30.98 2.78
CA ALA A 79 -4.07 -29.81 3.14
C ALA A 79 -2.62 -30.26 3.33
N LEU A 80 -1.74 -29.83 2.42
CA LEU A 80 -0.39 -30.34 2.31
C LEU A 80 0.44 -29.82 3.47
N GLY A 81 1.20 -30.71 4.10
CA GLY A 81 2.25 -30.37 5.06
C GLY A 81 2.16 -31.07 6.41
N ASN A 82 1.02 -31.70 6.77
CA ASN A 82 0.91 -32.54 7.97
C ASN A 82 0.85 -34.04 7.70
N GLU A 83 1.20 -34.51 6.49
CA GLU A 83 1.20 -35.93 6.14
C GLU A 83 2.22 -36.76 6.93
N ALA A 84 3.25 -36.12 7.48
CA ALA A 84 4.22 -36.75 8.37
C ALA A 84 3.64 -37.08 9.76
N ALA A 85 2.50 -36.48 10.13
CA ALA A 85 1.81 -36.83 11.36
C ALA A 85 1.24 -38.25 11.27
N THR A 86 1.09 -38.91 12.41
CA THR A 86 0.62 -40.29 12.45
C THR A 86 -0.79 -40.36 13.03
N ARG A 87 -1.72 -40.93 12.27
CA ARG A 87 -3.13 -41.03 12.67
C ARG A 87 -3.32 -41.88 13.94
N ASN A 88 -2.48 -42.91 14.12
CA ASN A 88 -2.49 -43.76 15.31
C ASN A 88 -2.07 -43.02 16.60
N PHE A 89 -1.45 -41.84 16.49
CA PHE A 89 -1.11 -41.00 17.64
C PHE A 89 -2.15 -39.90 17.91
N GLY A 90 -3.34 -39.99 17.30
CA GLY A 90 -4.44 -39.06 17.53
C GLY A 90 -4.53 -37.90 16.53
N ALA A 91 -3.63 -37.83 15.54
CA ALA A 91 -3.62 -36.81 14.49
C ALA A 91 -3.52 -35.37 15.06
N SER A 92 -4.24 -34.40 14.50
CA SER A 92 -4.35 -33.06 15.10
C SER A 92 -4.94 -33.13 16.51
N LEU A 93 -4.42 -32.29 17.41
CA LEU A 93 -4.91 -32.19 18.78
C LEU A 93 -6.31 -31.56 18.88
N VAL A 94 -6.71 -30.77 17.89
CA VAL A 94 -7.99 -30.06 17.88
C VAL A 94 -9.05 -30.81 17.10
N THR A 95 -8.72 -31.25 15.88
CA THR A 95 -9.71 -31.81 14.95
C THR A 95 -9.60 -33.32 14.78
N HIS A 96 -8.56 -33.95 15.35
CA HIS A 96 -8.23 -35.37 15.14
C HIS A 96 -8.14 -35.77 13.66
N GLN A 97 -7.79 -34.80 12.80
CA GLN A 97 -7.59 -35.02 11.37
C GLN A 97 -6.16 -34.77 10.93
N ILE A 98 -5.81 -35.46 9.85
CA ILE A 98 -4.60 -35.23 9.06
C ILE A 98 -5.10 -34.91 7.66
N ALA A 99 -4.53 -33.87 7.06
CA ALA A 99 -4.89 -33.39 5.74
C ALA A 99 -6.42 -33.16 5.58
N GLY A 100 -7.05 -32.58 6.62
CA GLY A 100 -8.47 -32.22 6.61
C GLY A 100 -8.79 -31.09 5.62
N LYS A 101 -10.07 -30.75 5.52
CA LYS A 101 -10.56 -29.73 4.56
C LYS A 101 -10.14 -28.32 4.99
N THR A 102 -10.03 -27.40 4.04
CA THR A 102 -9.92 -25.96 4.31
C THR A 102 -11.27 -25.30 4.07
N GLN A 103 -11.78 -24.58 5.06
CA GLN A 103 -13.05 -23.85 5.01
C GLN A 103 -12.81 -22.34 5.13
N PHE A 104 -13.73 -21.56 4.57
CA PHE A 104 -13.71 -20.11 4.66
C PHE A 104 -14.47 -19.63 5.90
N SER A 105 -13.77 -18.96 6.79
CA SER A 105 -14.30 -18.37 8.01
C SER A 105 -14.86 -16.96 7.75
N SER A 106 -14.30 -16.20 6.81
CA SER A 106 -14.84 -14.91 6.36
C SER A 106 -15.25 -14.93 4.88
N GLY A 107 -15.89 -13.85 4.46
CA GLY A 107 -16.34 -13.61 3.10
C GLY A 107 -16.65 -12.13 2.90
N SER A 108 -17.06 -11.75 1.69
CA SER A 108 -17.48 -10.39 1.36
C SER A 108 -18.57 -9.86 2.30
N ILE A 109 -18.51 -8.56 2.54
CA ILE A 109 -19.41 -7.84 3.45
C ILE A 109 -20.76 -7.61 2.76
N ASP A 110 -20.75 -7.29 1.47
CA ASP A 110 -21.89 -6.84 0.67
C ASP A 110 -22.19 -7.76 -0.53
N VAL A 111 -21.18 -8.35 -1.17
CA VAL A 111 -21.36 -9.21 -2.33
C VAL A 111 -21.79 -10.61 -1.91
N LYS A 112 -22.98 -11.01 -2.38
CA LYS A 112 -23.56 -12.33 -2.14
C LYS A 112 -23.89 -13.03 -3.45
N VAL A 113 -23.60 -14.33 -3.50
CA VAL A 113 -23.99 -15.25 -4.56
C VAL A 113 -24.86 -16.33 -3.93
N GLU A 114 -26.04 -16.57 -4.52
CA GLU A 114 -26.99 -17.58 -4.02
C GLU A 114 -27.37 -17.37 -2.54
N GLY A 115 -27.45 -16.10 -2.12
CA GLY A 115 -27.77 -15.71 -0.74
C GLY A 115 -26.61 -15.86 0.25
N LYS A 116 -25.43 -16.34 -0.18
CA LYS A 116 -24.24 -16.51 0.65
C LYS A 116 -23.14 -15.54 0.27
N LYS A 117 -22.35 -15.14 1.26
CA LYS A 117 -21.19 -14.26 1.04
C LYS A 117 -20.17 -14.98 0.16
N VAL A 118 -19.61 -14.22 -0.77
CA VAL A 118 -18.57 -14.70 -1.68
C VAL A 118 -17.21 -14.63 -0.98
N CYS A 119 -16.39 -15.68 -1.11
CA CYS A 119 -15.03 -15.66 -0.58
C CYS A 119 -14.06 -15.01 -1.59
N ARG A 120 -13.06 -14.28 -1.09
CA ARG A 120 -12.17 -13.44 -1.89
C ARG A 120 -10.74 -13.51 -1.36
N HIS A 121 -9.81 -12.92 -2.13
CA HIS A 121 -8.47 -12.61 -1.67
C HIS A 121 -8.51 -11.95 -0.27
N LEU A 122 -7.62 -12.38 0.62
CA LEU A 122 -7.52 -12.03 2.05
C LEU A 122 -8.69 -12.45 2.94
N ASP A 123 -9.72 -13.13 2.43
CA ASP A 123 -10.70 -13.74 3.31
C ASP A 123 -10.06 -14.87 4.13
N MET A 124 -10.35 -14.88 5.42
CA MET A 124 -9.79 -15.80 6.39
C MET A 124 -10.31 -17.20 6.15
N THR A 125 -9.38 -18.14 6.14
CA THR A 125 -9.64 -19.58 6.06
C THR A 125 -9.07 -20.28 7.28
N THR A 126 -9.61 -21.44 7.57
CA THR A 126 -9.09 -22.39 8.56
C THR A 126 -8.97 -23.75 7.90
N SER A 127 -7.92 -24.48 8.24
CA SER A 127 -7.52 -25.75 7.64
C SER A 127 -7.72 -26.92 8.60
N ASN A 128 -7.47 -28.13 8.08
CA ASN A 128 -7.53 -29.38 8.82
C ASN A 128 -8.89 -29.70 9.46
N HIS A 129 -9.98 -29.27 8.84
CA HIS A 129 -11.33 -29.45 9.39
C HIS A 129 -11.75 -30.92 9.45
N GLY A 130 -12.11 -31.35 10.66
CA GLY A 130 -12.92 -32.54 10.97
C GLY A 130 -14.11 -32.23 11.88
N SER A 131 -13.98 -31.15 12.66
CA SER A 131 -14.92 -30.52 13.57
C SER A 131 -14.64 -29.01 13.59
N GLU A 132 -15.56 -28.22 14.13
CA GLU A 132 -15.30 -26.82 14.47
C GLU A 132 -14.71 -26.74 15.89
N PRO A 133 -13.71 -25.89 16.17
CA PRO A 133 -13.04 -24.98 15.24
C PRO A 133 -11.97 -25.68 14.38
N GLY A 134 -11.68 -25.11 13.20
CA GLY A 134 -10.52 -25.50 12.39
C GLY A 134 -9.18 -24.92 12.90
N GLU A 135 -8.08 -25.31 12.28
CA GLU A 135 -6.71 -24.93 12.66
C GLU A 135 -6.06 -23.99 11.64
N GLY A 136 -4.93 -23.36 12.00
CA GLY A 136 -4.14 -22.56 11.06
C GLY A 136 -4.95 -21.45 10.37
N PRO A 137 -5.46 -20.44 11.10
CA PRO A 137 -6.13 -19.30 10.50
C PRO A 137 -5.17 -18.60 9.54
N SER A 138 -5.55 -18.50 8.28
CA SER A 138 -4.72 -17.89 7.24
C SER A 138 -5.58 -17.30 6.12
N PRO A 139 -5.15 -16.18 5.52
CA PRO A 139 -5.86 -15.60 4.39
C PRO A 139 -5.75 -16.49 3.15
N GLU A 140 -6.82 -16.52 2.36
CA GLU A 140 -6.73 -16.99 0.98
C GLU A 140 -5.97 -15.96 0.13
N LEU A 141 -5.02 -16.44 -0.68
CA LEU A 141 -4.23 -15.62 -1.58
C LEU A 141 -4.66 -15.84 -3.03
N GLU A 142 -5.38 -14.87 -3.58
CA GLU A 142 -5.64 -14.64 -5.02
C GLU A 142 -5.02 -13.31 -5.51
N ASP A 143 -5.53 -12.74 -6.60
CA ASP A 143 -5.14 -11.43 -7.11
C ASP A 143 -5.89 -10.28 -6.38
N MET A 144 -5.22 -9.13 -6.28
CA MET A 144 -5.88 -7.85 -5.94
C MET A 144 -6.24 -7.14 -7.24
N ALA A 145 -7.35 -6.38 -7.23
CA ALA A 145 -7.59 -5.41 -8.29
C ALA A 145 -6.51 -4.34 -8.18
N VAL A 146 -5.48 -4.45 -9.00
CA VAL A 146 -4.63 -3.31 -9.30
C VAL A 146 -5.42 -2.51 -10.31
N ASP A 147 -6.31 -1.64 -9.81
CA ASP A 147 -6.63 -0.48 -10.62
C ASP A 147 -5.29 0.24 -10.79
N PRO A 148 -4.73 0.37 -12.01
CA PRO A 148 -3.67 1.34 -12.19
C PRO A 148 -4.22 2.64 -11.60
N PRO A 149 -3.42 3.43 -10.85
CA PRO A 149 -3.87 4.77 -10.50
C PRO A 149 -4.37 5.35 -11.81
N ALA A 150 -5.59 5.89 -11.81
CA ALA A 150 -6.07 6.58 -12.98
C ALA A 150 -5.01 7.65 -13.25
N VAL A 151 -4.10 7.39 -14.19
CA VAL A 151 -3.19 8.38 -14.73
C VAL A 151 -4.12 9.20 -15.60
N SER A 152 -4.91 10.00 -14.90
CA SER A 152 -5.96 10.78 -15.51
C SER A 152 -5.23 11.75 -16.41
N GLU A 153 -5.69 11.77 -17.64
CA GLU A 153 -5.52 12.84 -18.61
C GLU A 153 -5.26 14.19 -17.93
N GLN A 154 -4.33 14.95 -18.51
CA GLN A 154 -3.95 16.33 -18.17
C GLN A 154 -4.86 16.99 -17.14
N LEU A 155 -4.30 17.37 -15.98
CA LEU A 155 -5.06 18.00 -14.89
C LEU A 155 -5.84 19.23 -15.40
N ASP A 156 -7.12 19.08 -15.73
CA ASP A 156 -7.94 20.19 -16.22
C ASP A 156 -8.27 21.23 -15.12
N LYS A 157 -8.14 20.82 -13.86
CA LYS A 157 -8.50 21.61 -12.67
C LYS A 157 -7.49 21.40 -11.56
N CYS A 158 -7.27 22.44 -10.76
CA CYS A 158 -6.38 22.36 -9.62
C CYS A 158 -6.96 21.45 -8.51
N PRO A 159 -6.21 20.45 -8.00
CA PRO A 159 -6.71 19.50 -7.00
C PRO A 159 -6.97 20.13 -5.63
N CYS A 160 -6.33 21.27 -5.31
CA CYS A 160 -6.52 21.97 -4.04
C CYS A 160 -7.83 22.77 -4.00
N CYS A 161 -8.12 23.55 -5.05
CA CYS A 161 -9.23 24.50 -5.06
C CYS A 161 -10.38 24.10 -6.00
N LYS A 162 -10.22 23.05 -6.82
CA LYS A 162 -11.15 22.61 -7.86
C LYS A 162 -11.45 23.67 -8.94
N GLY A 163 -10.70 24.76 -8.95
CA GLY A 163 -10.77 25.85 -9.93
C GLY A 163 -9.82 25.65 -11.12
N PRO A 164 -9.64 26.68 -11.97
CA PRO A 164 -8.69 26.62 -13.08
C PRO A 164 -7.26 26.41 -12.58
N LEU A 165 -6.41 25.86 -13.43
CA LEU A 165 -4.99 25.68 -13.13
C LEU A 165 -4.31 27.02 -12.81
N HIS A 166 -3.45 26.98 -11.80
CA HIS A 166 -2.69 28.14 -11.36
C HIS A 166 -1.41 28.26 -12.18
N ALA A 167 -0.81 29.46 -12.23
CA ALA A 167 0.41 29.71 -12.99
C ALA A 167 1.59 28.78 -12.61
N ASN A 168 1.63 28.29 -11.37
CA ASN A 168 2.65 27.35 -10.88
C ASN A 168 2.44 25.89 -11.36
N GLN A 169 1.37 25.61 -12.08
CA GLN A 169 1.05 24.30 -12.64
C GLN A 169 1.34 24.21 -14.15
N PHE A 170 1.94 25.26 -14.71
CA PHE A 170 2.39 25.32 -16.10
C PHE A 170 3.92 25.30 -16.18
N ASP A 171 4.46 24.63 -17.20
CA ASP A 171 5.89 24.65 -17.48
C ASP A 171 6.32 26.04 -18.00
N PRO A 172 7.34 26.68 -17.39
CA PRO A 172 7.81 28.00 -17.80
C PRO A 172 8.39 28.07 -19.22
N ASN A 173 8.79 26.94 -19.82
CA ASN A 173 9.40 26.92 -21.15
C ASN A 173 8.39 26.62 -22.26
N THR A 174 7.38 25.79 -21.99
CA THR A 174 6.40 25.34 -23.00
C THR A 174 5.00 25.91 -22.78
N SER A 175 4.74 26.54 -21.62
CA SER A 175 3.42 27.05 -21.20
C SER A 175 2.30 26.00 -21.18
N SER A 176 2.66 24.71 -21.25
CA SER A 176 1.73 23.59 -21.13
C SER A 176 1.54 23.19 -19.66
N PRO A 177 0.36 22.70 -19.25
CA PRO A 177 0.17 22.11 -17.92
C PRO A 177 1.20 20.99 -17.66
N TYR A 178 1.67 20.89 -16.42
CA TYR A 178 2.48 19.74 -16.01
C TYR A 178 1.66 18.46 -16.08
N GLU A 179 2.24 17.42 -16.68
CA GLU A 179 1.63 16.11 -16.68
C GLU A 179 1.64 15.52 -15.26
N PRO A 180 0.56 14.88 -14.80
CA PRO A 180 0.57 14.15 -13.54
C PRO A 180 1.53 12.97 -13.67
N ILE A 181 2.58 12.99 -12.86
CA ILE A 181 3.57 11.90 -12.80
C ILE A 181 3.19 10.97 -11.65
N ASP A 182 3.36 9.66 -11.84
CA ASP A 182 3.14 8.68 -10.77
C ASP A 182 4.10 8.93 -9.60
N GLU A 183 3.66 8.58 -8.38
CA GLU A 183 4.45 8.80 -7.17
C GLU A 183 5.79 8.06 -7.23
N LEU A 184 5.82 6.84 -7.77
CA LEU A 184 7.08 6.08 -7.93
C LEU A 184 8.02 6.72 -8.95
N GLU A 185 7.49 7.34 -10.01
CA GLU A 185 8.31 8.08 -10.97
C GLU A 185 8.85 9.38 -10.37
N TRP A 186 8.06 10.10 -9.59
CA TRP A 186 8.51 11.31 -8.90
C TRP A 186 9.69 11.02 -7.96
N TYR A 187 9.60 9.96 -7.14
CA TYR A 187 10.70 9.57 -6.25
C TYR A 187 11.96 9.15 -7.01
N LYS A 188 11.82 8.45 -8.15
CA LYS A 188 12.98 8.12 -9.00
C LYS A 188 13.67 9.36 -9.53
N VAL A 189 12.90 10.33 -10.03
CA VAL A 189 13.47 11.61 -10.53
C VAL A 189 14.19 12.36 -9.41
N ALA A 190 13.63 12.39 -8.19
CA ALA A 190 14.28 13.02 -7.04
C ALA A 190 15.59 12.30 -6.66
N LEU A 191 15.59 10.97 -6.63
CA LEU A 191 16.79 10.16 -6.36
C LEU A 191 17.86 10.38 -7.43
N ASP A 192 17.49 10.29 -8.71
CA ASP A 192 18.39 10.54 -9.83
C ASP A 192 19.00 11.96 -9.78
N TYR A 193 18.20 12.95 -9.38
CA TYR A 193 18.70 14.32 -9.18
C TYR A 193 19.74 14.38 -8.06
N HIS A 194 19.46 13.76 -6.92
CA HIS A 194 20.39 13.72 -5.79
C HIS A 194 21.66 12.91 -6.11
N GLU A 195 21.55 11.84 -6.88
CA GLU A 195 22.68 11.02 -7.34
C GLU A 195 23.54 11.78 -8.36
N LYS A 196 22.94 12.47 -9.34
CA LYS A 196 23.68 13.34 -10.27
C LYS A 196 24.38 14.48 -9.54
N LYS A 197 23.72 15.05 -8.53
CA LYS A 197 24.30 16.11 -7.69
C LYS A 197 25.47 15.59 -6.84
N SER A 198 25.37 14.39 -6.27
CA SER A 198 26.47 13.79 -5.50
C SER A 198 27.64 13.35 -6.37
N ARG A 199 27.38 12.95 -7.62
CA ARG A 199 28.39 12.62 -8.64
C ARG A 199 29.05 13.84 -9.28
N GLY A 200 28.54 15.05 -9.05
CA GLY A 200 29.11 16.29 -9.58
C GLY A 200 28.76 16.60 -11.04
N ASP A 201 27.83 15.86 -11.64
CA ASP A 201 27.44 15.96 -13.06
C ASP A 201 26.53 17.17 -13.38
N TRP A 202 26.54 18.22 -12.55
CA TRP A 202 25.73 19.44 -12.77
C TRP A 202 26.30 20.39 -13.85
N LEU A 203 27.48 20.09 -14.39
CA LEU A 203 28.18 20.91 -15.38
C LEU A 203 27.77 20.53 -16.80
N VAL A 204 26.71 21.16 -17.30
CA VAL A 204 26.47 21.24 -18.76
C VAL A 204 27.63 22.03 -19.41
N PRO A 205 28.28 21.51 -20.47
CA PRO A 205 29.34 22.23 -21.17
C PRO A 205 28.74 23.43 -21.90
N GLY A 206 28.97 24.64 -21.38
CA GLY A 206 28.61 25.88 -22.07
C GLY A 206 28.37 27.11 -21.19
N ALA A 207 28.09 26.95 -19.89
CA ALA A 207 27.75 28.08 -19.01
C ALA A 207 28.93 28.61 -18.16
N ALA A 208 30.14 28.09 -18.33
CA ALA A 208 31.29 28.42 -17.48
C ALA A 208 31.81 29.87 -17.63
N ALA A 209 31.48 30.57 -18.72
CA ALA A 209 32.01 31.92 -18.96
C ALA A 209 31.21 33.06 -18.27
N ALA A 210 29.95 32.83 -17.86
CA ALA A 210 29.09 33.91 -17.37
C ALA A 210 29.04 34.05 -15.84
N TRP A 211 29.59 33.10 -15.08
CA TRP A 211 29.61 33.15 -13.61
C TRP A 211 30.83 33.89 -13.06
N LEU A 212 32.00 33.77 -13.72
CA LEU A 212 33.23 34.48 -13.33
C LEU A 212 33.10 36.01 -13.44
N GLY A 213 32.25 36.53 -14.34
CA GLY A 213 31.97 37.97 -14.44
C GLY A 213 30.93 38.52 -13.45
N ARG A 214 30.26 37.65 -12.67
CA ARG A 214 29.24 38.03 -11.68
C ARG A 214 29.76 38.00 -10.24
N SER A 215 30.78 37.20 -9.94
CA SER A 215 31.45 37.20 -8.62
C SER A 215 32.19 38.51 -8.35
N ALA A 216 32.85 39.10 -9.36
CA ALA A 216 33.55 40.38 -9.22
C ALA A 216 32.61 41.56 -8.90
N ARG A 217 31.40 41.59 -9.47
CA ARG A 217 30.40 42.64 -9.19
C ARG A 217 29.69 42.50 -7.85
N ARG A 218 29.77 41.34 -7.20
CA ARG A 218 29.15 41.09 -5.89
C ARG A 218 30.03 41.55 -4.73
N ALA A 219 31.36 41.56 -4.92
CA ALA A 219 32.32 42.01 -3.90
C ALA A 219 32.24 43.53 -3.64
N ASP A 220 32.02 44.35 -4.68
CA ASP A 220 31.88 45.80 -4.53
C ASP A 220 30.59 46.18 -3.76
N ARG A 221 29.49 45.45 -4.01
CA ARG A 221 28.19 45.69 -3.34
C ARG A 221 28.17 45.28 -1.87
N THR A 222 29.14 44.50 -1.40
CA THR A 222 29.25 44.10 0.02
C THR A 222 30.07 45.08 0.87
N ALA A 223 30.79 46.03 0.28
CA ALA A 223 31.57 47.02 1.03
C ALA A 223 30.76 48.29 1.41
N GLN A 224 29.77 48.68 0.60
CA GLN A 224 28.88 49.82 0.86
C GLN A 224 27.85 49.65 2.01
N PRO A 225 27.27 48.47 2.27
CA PRO A 225 26.28 48.29 3.33
C PRO A 225 26.81 48.62 4.73
N ASP A 226 28.11 48.36 4.99
CA ASP A 226 28.71 48.60 6.31
C ASP A 226 28.94 50.09 6.59
N GLN A 227 29.19 50.93 5.57
CA GLN A 227 29.31 52.38 5.75
C GLN A 227 27.95 53.03 6.06
N ASP A 228 26.88 52.59 5.39
CA ASP A 228 25.52 53.09 5.64
C ASP A 228 24.99 52.64 7.00
N ARG A 229 25.40 51.44 7.46
CA ARG A 229 25.07 50.92 8.79
C ARG A 229 25.77 51.68 9.92
N GLN A 230 27.02 52.10 9.71
CA GLN A 230 27.74 52.94 10.67
C GLN A 230 27.16 54.36 10.76
N ARG A 231 26.71 54.94 9.65
CA ARG A 231 26.05 56.26 9.61
C ARG A 231 24.70 56.26 10.34
N THR A 232 23.91 55.20 10.17
CA THR A 232 22.58 55.06 10.79
C THR A 232 22.65 54.81 12.31
N CYS A 233 23.72 54.17 12.80
CA CYS A 233 23.97 54.01 14.23
C CYS A 233 24.38 55.32 14.93
N ALA A 234 25.15 56.18 14.26
CA ALA A 234 25.53 57.49 14.81
C ALA A 234 24.33 58.46 14.93
N ALA A 235 23.39 58.41 13.97
CA ALA A 235 22.17 59.22 14.00
C ALA A 235 21.15 58.81 15.08
N ARG A 236 21.28 57.59 15.64
CA ARG A 236 20.40 57.06 16.71
C ARG A 236 20.81 57.47 18.13
N GLN A 237 21.96 58.13 18.30
CA GLN A 237 22.49 58.51 19.63
C GLN A 237 22.18 59.96 20.02
N ASP A 238 21.43 60.71 19.21
CA ASP A 238 21.00 62.07 19.55
C ASP A 238 19.66 62.02 20.34
N PRO A 239 19.64 62.31 21.66
CA PRO A 239 18.45 62.16 22.50
C PRO A 239 17.36 63.21 22.25
N SER A 240 17.57 64.16 21.34
CA SER A 240 16.71 65.33 21.15
C SER A 240 15.45 65.11 20.29
N ARG A 241 15.21 63.91 19.75
CA ARG A 241 14.12 63.66 18.75
C ARG A 241 12.99 62.71 19.18
N LEU A 242 12.91 62.30 20.44
CA LEU A 242 11.98 61.22 20.88
C LEU A 242 10.68 61.67 21.56
N SER A 243 10.24 62.94 21.44
CA SER A 243 9.11 63.45 22.25
C SER A 243 7.85 63.89 21.51
N THR A 244 7.60 63.47 20.27
CA THR A 244 6.33 63.81 19.60
C THR A 244 5.80 62.66 18.76
N GLU A 245 4.49 62.43 18.88
CA GLU A 245 3.65 61.55 18.05
C GLU A 245 3.42 60.12 18.58
N VAL A 246 2.88 60.03 19.80
CA VAL A 246 1.91 59.00 20.16
C VAL A 246 0.57 59.71 20.34
N ASP A 247 -0.25 59.77 19.29
CA ASP A 247 -1.71 60.00 19.39
C ASP A 247 -2.35 59.92 17.99
N SER A 248 -2.99 58.79 17.66
CA SER A 248 -4.21 58.67 16.82
C SER A 248 -4.42 57.23 16.32
N ILE A 249 -5.05 56.38 17.14
CA ILE A 249 -5.74 55.17 16.68
C ILE A 249 -7.24 55.43 16.83
N LEU A 250 -7.92 55.71 15.73
CA LEU A 250 -9.39 55.86 15.66
C LEU A 250 -9.99 54.66 14.93
N ILE A 251 -10.82 53.93 15.66
CA ILE A 251 -11.64 52.79 15.25
C ILE A 251 -12.85 53.32 14.46
N ASN A 252 -13.15 52.76 13.29
CA ASN A 252 -14.45 52.93 12.63
C ASN A 252 -14.95 51.57 12.11
N GLY A 253 -15.83 50.94 12.89
CA GLY A 253 -16.76 49.91 12.41
C GLY A 253 -18.07 50.58 11.96
N ARG A 254 -18.66 50.11 10.86
CA ARG A 254 -20.01 50.49 10.42
C ARG A 254 -20.94 49.29 10.42
N ALA A 255 -22.18 49.63 10.78
CA ALA A 255 -23.42 48.86 10.99
C ALA A 255 -23.77 47.82 9.92
#